data_AF-A0A317NDC4-F1
#
_entry.id   AF-A0A317NDC4-F1
#
_cell.length_a   1.000
_cell.length_b   1.000
_cell.length_c   1.000
_cell.angle_alpha   90.00
_cell.angle_beta   90.00
_cell.angle_gamma   90.00
#
_symmetry.space_group_name_H-M   'P 1'
#
loop_
_entity.id
_entity.type
_entity.pdbx_description
1 polymer ?
#
loop_
_entity_poly.entity_id
_entity_poly.type
_entity_poly.pdbx_seq_one_letter_code
_entity_poly.pdbx_strand_id
1 'polypeptide(L)' 'MTEQSAATRPLRIAIVGAGPAGIYAADALMKSDADVSIDLYER' A
#
# COMPACT_ATOMS: atom_id res chain seq x y z
N MET A 1 -23.34 -4.92 -20.39
CA MET A 1 -22.42 -4.10 -19.58
C MET A 1 -22.15 -4.88 -18.31
N THR A 2 -21.17 -5.78 -18.34
CA THR A 2 -20.84 -6.65 -17.21
C THR A 2 -19.89 -5.88 -16.30
N GLU A 3 -20.41 -5.38 -15.18
CA GLU A 3 -19.58 -4.88 -14.09
C GLU A 3 -18.79 -6.07 -13.54
N GLN A 4 -17.54 -6.11 -13.95
CA GLN A 4 -16.57 -7.09 -13.51
C GLN A 4 -16.45 -6.94 -12.00
N SER A 5 -16.91 -7.93 -11.24
CA SER A 5 -16.56 -8.10 -9.84
C SER A 5 -15.05 -8.28 -9.78
N ALA A 6 -14.31 -7.17 -9.75
CA ALA A 6 -12.93 -7.18 -9.34
C ALA A 6 -12.98 -7.65 -7.90
N ALA A 7 -12.71 -8.94 -7.67
CA ALA A 7 -12.40 -9.43 -6.34
C ALA A 7 -11.47 -8.40 -5.71
N THR A 8 -11.88 -7.78 -4.60
CA THR A 8 -11.13 -6.70 -3.97
C THR A 8 -9.81 -7.30 -3.52
N ARG A 9 -8.79 -7.19 -4.37
CA ARG A 9 -7.43 -7.64 -4.09
C ARG A 9 -6.72 -6.47 -3.42
N PRO A 10 -5.96 -6.71 -2.33
CA PRO A 10 -5.23 -5.66 -1.66
C PRO A 10 -4.30 -4.94 -2.64
N LEU A 11 -4.27 -3.62 -2.55
CA LEU A 11 -3.35 -2.78 -3.32
C LEU A 11 -1.94 -3.03 -2.82
N ARG A 12 -1.06 -3.49 -3.71
CA ARG A 12 0.35 -3.77 -3.38
C ARG A 12 1.18 -2.52 -3.61
N ILE A 13 1.88 -2.08 -2.58
CA ILE A 13 2.64 -0.83 -2.57
C ILE A 13 4.07 -1.16 -2.13
N ALA A 14 5.04 -0.76 -2.93
CA ALA A 14 6.45 -0.83 -2.55
C ALA A 14 6.95 0.57 -2.18
N ILE A 15 7.50 0.72 -0.97
CA ILE A 15 8.14 1.94 -0.51
C ILE A 15 9.65 1.74 -0.60
N VAL A 16 10.35 2.61 -1.33
CA VAL A 16 11.81 2.57 -1.49
C VAL A 16 12.42 3.69 -0.67
N GLY A 17 13.21 3.32 0.34
CA GLY A 17 13.81 4.20 1.34
C GLY A 17 13.12 4.09 2.69
N ALA A 18 13.81 3.50 3.68
CA ALA A 18 13.33 3.34 5.06
C ALA A 18 13.57 4.58 5.96
N GLY A 19 13.83 5.73 5.35
CA GLY A 19 13.93 7.00 6.08
C GLY A 19 12.58 7.45 6.65
N PRO A 20 12.54 8.59 7.35
CA PRO A 20 11.32 9.08 8.01
C PRO A 20 10.14 9.20 7.05
N ALA A 21 10.39 9.68 5.83
CA ALA A 21 9.36 9.82 4.79
C ALA A 21 8.72 8.48 4.41
N GLY A 22 9.51 7.40 4.29
CA GLY A 22 9.00 6.08 3.94
C GLY A 22 8.15 5.48 5.06
N ILE A 23 8.58 5.65 6.31
CA ILE A 23 7.81 5.21 7.48
C ILE A 23 6.51 5.99 7.62
N TYR A 24 6.51 7.31 7.41
CA TYR A 24 5.28 8.12 7.43
C TYR A 24 4.32 7.73 6.30
N ALA A 25 4.83 7.43 5.10
CA ALA A 25 4.00 6.93 4.01
C ALA A 25 3.36 5.57 4.36
N ALA A 26 4.13 4.65 4.94
CA ALA A 26 3.61 3.36 5.40
C ALA A 26 2.52 3.52 6.47
N ASP A 27 2.76 4.38 7.46
CA ASP A 27 1.81 4.66 8.55
C ASP A 27 0.51 5.31 8.03
N ALA A 28 0.60 6.26 7.10
CA ALA A 28 -0.56 6.87 6.46
C ALA A 28 -1.39 5.85 5.68
N LEU A 29 -0.73 4.94 4.95
CA LEU A 29 -1.39 3.87 4.20
C LEU A 29 -2.03 2.83 5.13
N MET A 30 -1.38 2.47 6.24
CA MET A 30 -1.93 1.56 7.25
C MET A 30 -3.15 2.14 7.98
N LYS A 31 -3.22 3.47 8.11
CA LYS A 31 -4.37 4.18 8.71
C LYS A 31 -5.51 4.43 7.71
N SER A 32 -5.30 4.14 6.42
CA SER A 32 -6.35 4.27 5.42
C SER A 32 -7.33 3.11 5.51
N ASP A 33 -8.57 3.32 5.06
CA ASP A 33 -9.58 2.26 4.97
C ASP A 33 -9.36 1.35 3.74
N ALA A 34 -8.27 1.56 3.00
CA ALA A 34 -7.95 0.77 1.82
C ALA A 34 -7.28 -0.55 2.25
N ASP A 35 -7.70 -1.64 1.63
CA ASP A 35 -7.01 -2.93 1.73
C ASP A 35 -5.68 -2.84 1.00
N VAL A 36 -4.57 -2.70 1.75
CA VAL A 36 -3.22 -2.49 1.21
C VAL A 36 -2.23 -3.50 1.76
N SER A 37 -1.27 -3.91 0.92
CA SER A 37 -0.10 -4.68 1.29
C SER A 37 1.15 -3.87 0.97
N ILE A 38 1.98 -3.61 1.98
CA ILE A 38 3.10 -2.68 1.89
C ILE A 38 4.41 -3.44 2.06
N ASP A 39 5.32 -3.30 1.10
CA ASP A 39 6.69 -3.80 1.17
C ASP A 39 7.64 -2.60 1.29
N LEU A 40 8.51 -2.58 2.31
CA LEU A 40 9.53 -1.54 2.50
C LEU A 40 10.90 -2.06 2.08
N TYR A 41 11.57 -1.34 1.18
CA TYR A 41 12.89 -1.65 0.67
C TYR A 41 13.89 -0.57 1.08
N GLU A 42 15.06 -0.97 1.56
CA GLU A 42 16.23 -0.11 1.75
C GLU A 42 17.49 -0.86 1.28
N ARG A 43 18.51 -0.10 0.86
CA ARG A 43 19.79 -0.54 0.32
C ARG A 43 20.80 -0.95 1.40
#